data_AF-A0A359H5L7-F1
#
_entry.id   AF-A0A359H5L7-F1
#
_cell.length_a   1.000
_cell.length_b   1.000
_cell.length_c   1.000
_cell.angle_alpha   90.00
_cell.angle_beta   90.00
_cell.angle_gamma   90.00
#
_symmetry.space_group_name_H-M   'P 1'
#
loop_
_entity.id
_entity.type
_entity.pdbx_description
1 polymer ?
#
loop_
_entity_poly.entity_id
_entity_poly.type
_entity_poly.pdbx_seq_one_letter_code
_entity_poly.pdbx_strand_id
1 'polypeptide(L)' 'MSKSAIRYIADENGNLTDVVVPIDLWREIESERETTYLLKSETMKQRLLEAKKRQEGIPFDEACKKLGV' A
#
# COMPACT_ATOMS: atom_id res chain seq x y z
N MET A 1 -22.60 12.29 -2.81
CA MET A 1 -21.23 12.81 -2.70
C MET A 1 -20.64 12.84 -4.11
N SER A 2 -20.13 14.00 -4.57
CA SER A 2 -19.61 14.12 -5.93
C SER A 2 -18.37 13.25 -6.10
N LYS A 3 -18.40 12.28 -7.03
CA LYS A 3 -17.19 11.61 -7.48
C LYS A 3 -16.27 12.67 -8.09
N SER A 4 -15.24 13.08 -7.35
CA SER A 4 -14.13 13.84 -7.92
C SER A 4 -13.55 13.01 -9.06
N ALA A 5 -13.69 13.50 -10.30
CA ALA A 5 -13.29 12.75 -11.49
C ALA A 5 -11.77 12.82 -11.67
N ILE A 6 -11.18 11.72 -12.15
CA ILE A 6 -9.78 11.67 -12.58
C ILE A 6 -9.62 12.65 -13.75
N ARG A 7 -8.54 13.44 -13.71
CA ARG A 7 -8.19 14.39 -14.77
C ARG A 7 -6.82 14.08 -15.34
N TYR A 8 -6.70 14.20 -16.65
CA TYR A 8 -5.46 14.00 -17.38
C TYR A 8 -4.97 15.36 -17.88
N ILE A 9 -3.67 15.62 -17.72
CA ILE A 9 -3.01 16.84 -18.18
C ILE A 9 -2.14 16.45 -19.37
N ALA A 10 -2.28 17.18 -20.47
CA ALA A 10 -1.48 17.01 -21.67
C ALA A 10 -0.52 18.20 -21.85
N ASP A 11 0.66 17.92 -22.42
CA ASP A 11 1.58 18.94 -22.88
C ASP A 11 1.07 19.65 -24.16
N GLU A 12 1.84 20.61 -24.63
CA GLU A 12 1.54 21.40 -25.84
C GLU A 12 1.46 20.54 -27.12
N ASN A 13 2.06 19.34 -27.11
CA ASN A 13 2.04 18.38 -28.20
C ASN A 13 0.89 17.36 -28.08
N GLY A 14 0.07 17.45 -27.03
CA GLY A 14 -1.01 16.52 -26.75
C GLY A 14 -0.58 15.23 -26.05
N ASN A 15 0.67 15.12 -25.59
CA ASN A 15 1.12 13.96 -24.81
C ASN A 15 0.65 14.09 -23.36
N LEU A 16 0.09 13.02 -22.82
CA LEU A 16 -0.29 12.97 -21.41
C LEU A 16 0.96 12.95 -20.52
N THR A 17 1.14 13.99 -19.70
CA THR A 17 2.28 14.11 -18.79
C THR A 17 1.90 13.80 -17.35
N ASP A 18 0.70 14.20 -16.93
CA ASP A 18 0.29 14.14 -15.52
C ASP A 18 -1.17 13.72 -15.36
N VAL A 19 -1.48 13.19 -14.18
CA VAL A 19 -2.84 12.77 -13.81
C VAL A 19 -3.16 13.33 -12.42
N VAL A 20 -4.29 14.04 -12.32
CA VAL A 20 -4.84 14.52 -11.05
C VAL A 20 -5.94 13.57 -10.60
N VAL A 21 -5.72 12.94 -9.45
CA VAL A 21 -6.64 11.97 -8.85
C VAL A 21 -7.16 12.48 -7.50
N PRO A 22 -8.34 12.01 -7.04
CA PRO A 22 -8.78 12.24 -5.67
C PRO A 22 -7.79 11.61 -4.66
N ILE A 23 -7.61 12.25 -3.51
CA ILE A 23 -6.64 11.79 -2.50
C ILE A 23 -6.94 10.38 -1.98
N ASP A 24 -8.22 10.02 -1.86
CA ASP A 24 -8.61 8.68 -1.42
C ASP A 24 -8.19 7.60 -2.43
N LEU A 25 -8.33 7.89 -3.73
CA LEU A 25 -7.88 7.00 -4.80
C LEU A 25 -6.36 6.89 -4.83
N TRP A 26 -5.64 8.01 -4.59
CA TRP A 26 -4.18 7.96 -4.49
C TRP A 26 -3.71 7.05 -3.36
N ARG A 27 -4.33 7.15 -2.17
CA ARG A 27 -4.01 6.30 -1.01
C ARG A 27 -4.25 4.82 -1.28
N GLU A 28 -5.31 4.49 -2.01
CA GLU A 28 -5.59 3.12 -2.45
C GLU A 28 -4.46 2.61 -3.37
N ILE A 29 -4.13 3.37 -4.42
CA ILE A 29 -3.04 3.04 -5.37
C ILE A 29 -1.68 2.92 -4.68
N GLU A 30 -1.37 3.82 -3.74
CA GLU A 30 -0.13 3.80 -2.96
C GLU A 30 -0.05 2.55 -2.06
N SER A 31 -1.14 2.22 -1.36
CA SER A 31 -1.21 1.01 -0.53
C SER A 31 -1.01 -0.27 -1.35
N GLU A 32 -1.51 -0.28 -2.60
CA GLU A 32 -1.25 -1.36 -3.53
C GLU A 32 0.21 -1.41 -3.95
N ARG A 33 0.92 -0.28 -4.11
CA ARG A 33 2.35 -0.29 -4.46
C ARG A 33 3.23 -0.86 -3.35
N GLU A 34 2.97 -0.49 -2.10
CA GLU A 34 3.69 -1.03 -0.93
C GLU A 34 3.42 -2.54 -0.77
N THR A 35 2.16 -2.94 -0.90
CA THR A 35 1.78 -4.35 -0.84
C THR A 35 2.31 -5.12 -2.05
N THR A 36 2.29 -4.55 -3.25
CA THR A 36 2.85 -5.14 -4.47
C THR A 36 4.35 -5.36 -4.35
N TYR A 37 5.09 -4.46 -3.69
CA TYR A 37 6.51 -4.67 -3.42
C TYR A 37 6.73 -5.93 -2.57
N LEU A 38 5.93 -6.14 -1.53
CA LEU A 38 5.98 -7.36 -0.72
C LEU A 38 5.50 -8.59 -1.49
N LEU A 39 4.50 -8.46 -2.37
CA LEU A 39 3.96 -9.56 -3.17
C LEU A 39 4.86 -9.98 -4.34
N LYS A 40 5.83 -9.14 -4.75
CA LYS A 40 6.82 -9.48 -5.80
C LYS A 40 7.77 -10.60 -5.39
N SER A 41 7.99 -10.80 -4.08
CA SER A 41 8.80 -11.90 -3.56
C SER A 41 7.89 -13.03 -3.09
N GLU A 42 8.04 -14.23 -3.65
CA GLU A 42 7.25 -15.39 -3.25
C GLU A 42 7.44 -15.73 -1.76
N THR A 43 8.65 -15.54 -1.24
CA THR A 43 8.95 -15.70 0.20
C THR A 43 8.16 -14.71 1.06
N MET A 44 8.07 -13.46 0.63
CA MET A 44 7.42 -12.41 1.40
C MET A 44 5.89 -12.51 1.32
N LYS A 45 5.36 -12.89 0.16
CA LYS A 45 3.96 -13.28 -0.01
C LYS A 45 3.55 -14.41 0.94
N GLN A 46 4.39 -15.42 1.10
CA GLN A 46 4.11 -16.54 2.02
C GLN A 46 4.09 -16.06 3.47
N ARG A 47 5.07 -15.21 3.87
CA ARG A 47 5.08 -14.58 5.20
C ARG A 47 3.81 -13.76 5.48
N LEU A 48 3.33 -13.01 4.49
CA LEU A 48 2.09 -12.23 4.62
C LEU A 48 0.86 -13.14 4.79
N LEU A 49 0.76 -14.21 3.99
CA LEU A 49 -0.33 -15.18 4.09
C LEU A 49 -0.33 -15.92 5.43
N GLU A 50 0.84 -16.25 5.96
CA GLU A 50 0.99 -16.83 7.29
C GLU A 50 0.58 -15.84 8.38
N ALA A 51 1.08 -14.59 8.32
CA ALA A 51 0.74 -13.55 9.28
C ALA A 51 -0.77 -13.27 9.32
N LYS A 52 -1.42 -13.20 8.14
CA LYS A 52 -2.88 -13.02 8.03
C LYS A 52 -3.67 -14.15 8.71
N LYS A 53 -3.13 -15.36 8.75
CA LYS A 53 -3.79 -16.53 9.38
C LYS A 53 -3.55 -16.62 10.89
N ARG A 54 -2.59 -15.85 11.45
CA ARG A 54 -2.33 -15.86 12.89
C ARG A 54 -3.48 -15.18 13.63
N GLN A 55 -4.01 -15.88 14.62
CA GLN A 55 -5.02 -15.34 15.55
C GLN A 55 -4.41 -14.96 16.90
N GLU A 56 -3.15 -15.32 17.11
CA GLU A 56 -2.42 -15.11 18.35
C GLU A 56 -1.31 -14.08 18.13
N GLY A 57 -1.02 -13.32 19.18
CA GLY A 57 0.04 -12.34 19.23
C GLY A 57 0.69 -12.34 20.61
N ILE A 58 1.77 -11.57 20.75
CA ILE A 58 2.38 -11.32 22.06
C ILE A 58 2.02 -9.91 22.55
N PRO A 59 1.85 -9.72 23.87
CA PRO A 59 1.71 -8.38 24.45
C PRO A 59 2.88 -7.47 24.08
N PHE A 60 2.62 -6.17 23.96
CA PHE A 60 3.63 -5.18 23.57
C PHE A 60 4.87 -5.21 24.47
N ASP A 61 4.68 -5.25 25.79
CA ASP A 61 5.79 -5.31 26.76
C ASP A 61 6.65 -6.57 26.61
N GLU A 62 6.03 -7.70 26.24
CA GLU A 62 6.73 -8.94 25.97
C GLU A 62 7.52 -8.85 24.65
N ALA A 63 6.96 -8.18 23.65
CA ALA A 63 7.65 -7.90 22.40
C ALA A 63 8.89 -7.02 22.61
N CYS A 64 8.76 -5.91 23.35
CA CYS A 64 9.86 -5.01 23.71
C CYS A 64 10.98 -5.77 24.41
N LYS A 65 10.65 -6.57 25.44
CA LYS A 65 11.64 -7.41 26.15
C LYS A 65 12.36 -8.39 25.23
N LYS A 66 11.65 -9.06 24.32
CA LYS A 66 12.25 -10.02 23.37
C LYS A 66 13.13 -9.35 22.33
N LEU A 67 12.77 -8.13 21.92
CA LEU A 67 13.50 -7.36 20.91
C LEU A 67 14.64 -6.50 21.50
N GLY A 68 14.71 -6.38 22.83
CA GLY A 68 15.75 -5.61 23.51
C GLY A 68 15.59 -4.10 23.34
N VAL A 69 14.35 -3.63 23.17
CA VAL A 69 14.00 -2.21 23.00
C VAL A 69 13.10 -1.72 24.13
#